data_AF-A0A851GNP5-F1
#
_entry.id   AF-A0A851GNP5-F1
#
_cell.length_a   1.000
_cell.length_b   1.000
_cell.length_c   1.000
_cell.angle_alpha   90.00
_cell.angle_beta   90.00
_cell.angle_gamma   90.00
#
_symmetry.space_group_name_H-M   'P 1'
#
loop_
_entity.id
_entity.type
_entity.pdbx_description
1 polymer ?
#
loop_
_entity_poly.entity_id
_entity_poly.type
_entity_poly.pdbx_seq_one_letter_code
_entity_poly.pdbx_strand_id
1 'polypeptide(L)'
;MKRNYLCYIIFLFCSSSLTAQLKLLPDANNFDKKFLKDIKYEMACFALLRGKEIEVSSFVVQIQKKTGLLSVYTSLKMYSTGEQWIDTSVADANTLKPVYRSSHNPNRELMLKYRKKVTGFSLIKKTNERIQIKEQVKESFFDSYIYPYILGALPLSSGYKGNLPVYDFKPGSTNNIKNTRIEEVKSNMYESEMTGEHQVWQVSIFEESSGEKYDYFIDKEDRKLWKINILAADGQKYILYNKELDYNPIKSVFDKKETLRLIESGSAVIKGVTYKKDNENEGLLSGIAILNINKKQFAPIGTSVLLFPYTEYFKEWISLNEKLRKKGRSIPLSKEAAECIKATTVYDNDGHFEFTGLMPGSFMLYTEFGYVHTSLRTEVIGYTDTYINGMFAGSSERTTSYREGSNAVASIKKIITIRKAGEKIEIKLKQTL
;
A
#
# COMPACT_ATOMS: atom_id res chain seq x y z
N MET A 1 72.43 29.63 -38.64
CA MET A 1 71.17 28.85 -38.65
C MET A 1 70.40 29.13 -37.36
N LYS A 2 69.38 29.98 -37.41
CA LYS A 2 68.47 30.24 -36.27
C LYS A 2 67.10 29.63 -36.59
N ARG A 3 66.65 28.73 -35.71
CA ARG A 3 65.45 27.90 -35.87
C ARG A 3 64.26 28.62 -35.23
N ASN A 4 63.34 29.11 -36.05
CA ASN A 4 62.09 29.73 -35.60
C ASN A 4 61.09 28.63 -35.23
N TYR A 5 60.61 28.63 -33.99
CA TYR A 5 59.47 27.82 -33.56
C TYR A 5 58.19 28.62 -33.80
N LEU A 6 57.34 28.12 -34.68
CA LEU A 6 56.00 28.64 -34.98
C LEU A 6 55.00 27.89 -34.07
N CYS A 7 54.47 28.57 -33.04
CA CYS A 7 53.40 28.04 -32.21
C CYS A 7 52.06 28.14 -32.95
N TYR A 8 51.43 27.01 -33.24
CA TYR A 8 50.03 26.93 -33.67
C TYR A 8 49.11 27.03 -32.46
N ILE A 9 48.30 28.09 -32.38
CA ILE A 9 47.18 28.22 -31.45
C ILE A 9 45.97 27.53 -32.10
N ILE A 10 45.57 26.38 -31.55
CA ILE A 10 44.32 25.70 -31.91
C ILE A 10 43.18 26.33 -31.09
N PHE A 11 42.34 27.13 -31.74
CA PHE A 11 41.06 27.56 -31.18
C PHE A 11 40.07 26.39 -31.24
N LEU A 12 39.87 25.71 -30.11
CA LEU A 12 38.73 24.81 -29.91
C LEU A 12 37.46 25.66 -29.77
N PHE A 13 36.69 25.77 -30.86
CA PHE A 13 35.29 26.19 -30.79
C PHE A 13 34.49 25.10 -30.07
N CYS A 14 34.26 25.29 -28.77
CA CYS A 14 33.29 24.50 -28.02
C CYS A 14 31.89 25.01 -28.40
N SER A 15 31.33 24.47 -29.48
CA SER A 15 29.93 24.70 -29.83
C SER A 15 29.06 24.01 -28.80
N SER A 16 28.59 24.77 -27.81
CA SER A 16 27.49 24.38 -26.93
C SER A 16 26.23 24.23 -27.78
N SER A 17 25.98 23.03 -28.28
CA SER A 17 24.66 22.67 -28.81
C SER A 17 23.65 22.75 -27.67
N LEU A 18 22.99 23.90 -27.56
CA LEU A 18 21.71 24.05 -26.87
C LEU A 18 20.71 23.11 -27.57
N THR A 19 20.64 21.87 -27.13
CA THR A 19 19.56 20.98 -27.53
C THR A 19 18.27 21.54 -26.94
N ALA A 20 17.47 22.22 -27.76
CA ALA A 20 16.12 22.59 -27.40
C ALA A 20 15.37 21.31 -27.00
N GLN A 21 14.84 21.27 -25.79
CA GLN A 21 14.12 20.12 -25.27
C GLN A 21 12.89 19.84 -26.13
N LEU A 22 12.62 18.56 -26.42
CA LEU A 22 11.54 18.12 -27.30
C LEU A 22 10.20 18.71 -26.86
N LYS A 23 9.57 19.52 -27.71
CA LYS A 23 8.20 20.04 -27.46
C LYS A 23 7.21 18.94 -27.83
N LEU A 24 6.52 18.40 -26.82
CA LEU A 24 5.49 17.38 -26.95
C LEU A 24 4.14 18.08 -27.14
N LEU A 25 3.46 17.80 -28.24
CA LEU A 25 2.17 18.40 -28.58
C LEU A 25 1.10 17.32 -28.76
N PRO A 26 -0.18 17.66 -28.56
CA PRO A 26 -1.28 16.87 -29.11
C PRO A 26 -1.11 16.66 -30.62
N ASP A 27 -1.74 15.63 -31.18
CA ASP A 27 -1.59 15.08 -32.54
C ASP A 27 -0.22 14.49 -32.88
N ALA A 28 0.81 14.73 -32.08
CA ALA A 28 2.14 14.24 -32.40
C ALA A 28 2.23 12.71 -32.19
N ASN A 29 2.98 12.02 -33.05
CA ASN A 29 3.19 10.56 -32.96
C ASN A 29 4.14 10.13 -31.83
N ASN A 30 4.23 10.93 -30.76
CA ASN A 30 5.08 10.71 -29.60
C ASN A 30 4.42 9.86 -28.51
N PHE A 31 3.16 9.45 -28.69
CA PHE A 31 2.42 8.67 -27.70
C PHE A 31 2.02 7.31 -28.29
N ASP A 32 2.46 6.24 -27.64
CA ASP A 32 2.02 4.89 -27.92
C ASP A 32 0.66 4.63 -27.25
N LYS A 33 -0.39 4.88 -28.03
CA LYS A 33 -1.78 4.82 -27.58
C LYS A 33 -2.24 3.42 -27.18
N LYS A 34 -1.44 2.35 -27.39
CA LYS A 34 -1.74 1.01 -26.90
C LYS A 34 -1.66 0.91 -25.38
N PHE A 35 -0.92 1.81 -24.74
CA PHE A 35 -0.82 1.90 -23.28
C PHE A 35 -1.97 2.73 -22.66
N LEU A 36 -2.79 3.40 -23.48
CA LEU A 36 -3.99 4.09 -23.03
C LEU A 36 -5.16 3.10 -23.00
N LYS A 37 -5.36 2.47 -21.85
CA LYS A 37 -6.36 1.42 -21.60
C LYS A 37 -7.42 1.90 -20.61
N ASP A 38 -8.57 1.22 -20.64
CA ASP A 38 -9.55 1.33 -19.58
C ASP A 38 -8.95 0.81 -18.28
N ILE A 39 -8.86 1.66 -17.26
CA ILE A 39 -8.31 1.27 -15.96
C ILE A 39 -9.03 2.03 -14.85
N LYS A 40 -9.17 1.38 -13.70
CA LYS A 40 -9.60 1.99 -12.45
C LYS A 40 -8.64 1.58 -11.35
N TYR A 41 -8.13 2.56 -10.61
CA TYR A 41 -7.26 2.31 -9.47
C TYR A 41 -7.50 3.35 -8.37
N GLU A 42 -6.99 3.05 -7.18
CA GLU A 42 -7.02 3.97 -6.04
C GLU A 42 -5.61 4.15 -5.52
N MET A 43 -5.27 5.38 -5.13
CA MET A 43 -4.02 5.69 -4.46
C MET A 43 -4.30 6.20 -3.04
N ALA A 44 -3.56 5.69 -2.06
CA ALA A 44 -3.49 6.27 -0.72
C ALA A 44 -2.50 7.43 -0.72
N CYS A 45 -2.89 8.60 -0.22
CA CYS A 45 -2.05 9.79 -0.15
C CYS A 45 -1.60 10.05 1.29
N PHE A 46 -0.29 10.19 1.47
CA PHE A 46 0.37 10.41 2.74
C PHE A 46 1.05 11.78 2.75
N ALA A 47 0.84 12.55 3.82
CA ALA A 47 1.65 13.72 4.11
C ALA A 47 2.88 13.30 4.91
N LEU A 48 4.07 13.79 4.52
CA LEU A 48 5.30 13.54 5.26
C LEU A 48 5.51 14.63 6.31
N LEU A 49 5.19 14.33 7.57
CA LEU A 49 5.28 15.24 8.70
C LEU A 49 6.32 14.74 9.70
N ARG A 50 7.40 15.52 9.88
CA ARG A 50 8.51 15.20 10.82
C ARG A 50 9.08 13.78 10.60
N GLY A 51 9.22 13.37 9.34
CA GLY A 51 9.75 12.06 8.95
C GLY A 51 8.77 10.89 9.11
N LYS A 52 7.51 11.15 9.46
CA LYS A 52 6.44 10.13 9.50
C LYS A 52 5.45 10.35 8.37
N GLU A 53 5.03 9.25 7.76
CA GLU A 53 3.93 9.24 6.79
C GLU A 53 2.60 9.19 7.54
N ILE A 54 1.70 10.12 7.23
CA ILE A 54 0.34 10.16 7.79
C ILE A 54 -0.63 10.13 6.62
N GLU A 55 -1.49 9.11 6.55
CA GLU A 55 -2.50 9.00 5.48
C GLU A 55 -3.52 10.13 5.66
N VAL A 56 -3.66 10.99 4.65
CA VAL A 56 -4.51 12.19 4.68
C VAL A 56 -5.70 12.09 3.73
N SER A 57 -5.59 11.27 2.69
CA SER A 57 -6.66 11.12 1.69
C SER A 57 -6.53 9.85 0.86
N SER A 58 -7.62 9.52 0.15
CA SER A 58 -7.65 8.55 -0.93
C SER A 58 -7.97 9.23 -2.26
N PHE A 59 -7.34 8.75 -3.34
CA PHE A 59 -7.50 9.30 -4.68
C PHE A 59 -7.86 8.19 -5.66
N VAL A 60 -9.12 8.16 -6.08
CA VAL A 60 -9.63 7.20 -7.08
C VAL A 60 -9.46 7.82 -8.46
N VAL A 61 -8.92 7.04 -9.39
CA VAL A 61 -8.77 7.40 -10.79
C VAL A 61 -9.46 6.36 -11.65
N GLN A 62 -10.23 6.82 -12.62
CA GLN A 62 -10.83 5.98 -13.65
C GLN A 62 -10.57 6.57 -15.03
N ILE A 63 -9.89 5.81 -15.87
CA ILE A 63 -9.62 6.14 -17.27
C ILE A 63 -10.52 5.27 -18.14
N GLN A 64 -11.19 5.88 -19.10
CA GLN A 64 -12.04 5.20 -20.07
C GLN A 64 -11.76 5.69 -21.49
N LYS A 65 -11.67 4.77 -22.43
CA LYS A 65 -11.53 5.02 -23.87
C LYS A 65 -12.80 4.56 -24.58
N LYS A 66 -13.72 5.49 -24.83
CA LYS A 66 -15.02 5.21 -25.48
C LYS A 66 -15.29 6.19 -26.60
N THR A 67 -15.86 5.72 -27.71
CA THR A 67 -16.40 6.59 -28.78
C THR A 67 -15.38 7.65 -29.27
N GLY A 68 -14.11 7.25 -29.43
CA GLY A 68 -13.04 8.16 -29.88
C GLY A 68 -12.56 9.17 -28.82
N LEU A 69 -13.04 9.09 -27.58
CA LEU A 69 -12.64 9.95 -26.47
C LEU A 69 -11.86 9.17 -25.42
N LEU A 70 -10.88 9.85 -24.80
CA LEU A 70 -10.20 9.44 -23.59
C LEU A 70 -10.75 10.30 -22.45
N SER A 71 -11.43 9.68 -21.50
CA SER A 71 -12.00 10.35 -20.32
C SER A 71 -11.30 9.89 -19.06
N VAL A 72 -10.90 10.84 -18.23
CA VAL A 72 -10.35 10.62 -16.91
C VAL A 72 -11.31 11.20 -15.88
N TYR A 73 -11.77 10.37 -14.96
CA TYR A 73 -12.58 10.75 -13.82
C TYR A 73 -11.76 10.54 -12.56
N THR A 74 -11.68 11.55 -11.70
CA THR A 74 -10.99 11.43 -10.43
C THR A 74 -11.86 11.84 -9.26
N SER A 75 -11.63 11.19 -8.13
CA SER A 75 -12.27 11.52 -6.86
C SER A 75 -11.23 11.50 -5.74
N LEU A 76 -10.96 12.65 -5.14
CA LEU A 76 -10.16 12.78 -3.92
C LEU A 76 -11.10 12.83 -2.72
N LYS A 77 -10.84 12.04 -1.69
CA LYS A 77 -11.54 12.10 -0.39
C LYS A 77 -10.55 12.39 0.72
N MET A 78 -10.70 13.56 1.36
CA MET A 78 -9.91 13.95 2.52
C MET A 78 -10.46 13.28 3.78
N TYR A 79 -9.62 12.63 4.57
CA TYR A 79 -10.09 11.89 5.74
C TYR A 79 -10.42 12.79 6.93
N SER A 80 -9.65 13.86 7.14
CA SER A 80 -9.83 14.76 8.28
C SER A 80 -11.13 15.56 8.21
N THR A 81 -11.56 15.95 7.00
CA THR A 81 -12.75 16.79 6.79
C THR A 81 -13.92 16.03 6.17
N GLY A 82 -13.67 14.86 5.58
CA GLY A 82 -14.66 14.15 4.76
C GLY A 82 -14.95 14.82 3.41
N GLU A 83 -14.26 15.91 3.08
CA GLU A 83 -14.46 16.64 1.83
C GLU A 83 -14.10 15.77 0.61
N GLN A 84 -14.86 15.96 -0.46
CA GLN A 84 -14.68 15.25 -1.71
C GLN A 84 -14.45 16.22 -2.86
N TRP A 85 -13.43 15.95 -3.68
CA TRP A 85 -13.14 16.69 -4.90
C TRP A 85 -13.34 15.75 -6.08
N ILE A 86 -14.12 16.17 -7.05
CA ILE A 86 -14.47 15.38 -8.23
C ILE A 86 -14.03 16.15 -9.46
N ASP A 87 -13.21 15.52 -10.29
CA ASP A 87 -12.75 16.12 -11.53
C ASP A 87 -13.04 15.18 -12.70
N THR A 88 -13.24 15.80 -13.85
CA THR A 88 -13.41 15.12 -15.13
C THR A 88 -12.57 15.84 -16.15
N SER A 89 -11.75 15.09 -16.88
CA SER A 89 -11.02 15.58 -18.04
C SER A 89 -11.29 14.68 -19.22
N VAL A 90 -11.53 15.26 -20.39
CA VAL A 90 -11.82 14.54 -21.62
C VAL A 90 -10.94 15.09 -22.72
N ALA A 91 -10.28 14.19 -23.43
CA ALA A 91 -9.55 14.46 -24.66
C ALA A 91 -10.05 13.56 -25.79
N ASP A 92 -9.76 13.95 -27.02
CA ASP A 92 -9.88 13.02 -28.15
C ASP A 92 -8.80 11.93 -28.02
N ALA A 93 -9.19 10.66 -28.14
CA ALA A 93 -8.32 9.52 -27.85
C ALA A 93 -7.22 9.31 -28.90
N ASN A 94 -7.39 9.87 -30.10
CA ASN A 94 -6.43 9.74 -31.19
C ASN A 94 -5.42 10.87 -31.18
N THR A 95 -5.83 12.06 -30.80
CA THR A 95 -5.03 13.28 -30.86
C THR A 95 -4.53 13.72 -29.51
N LEU A 96 -5.17 13.29 -28.42
CA LEU A 96 -4.97 13.80 -27.06
C LEU A 96 -5.26 15.29 -26.91
N LYS A 97 -5.93 15.90 -27.91
CA LYS A 97 -6.42 17.27 -27.80
C LYS A 97 -7.50 17.32 -26.74
N PRO A 98 -7.43 18.27 -25.80
CA PRO A 98 -8.45 18.40 -24.78
C PRO A 98 -9.78 18.81 -25.42
N VAL A 99 -10.88 18.31 -24.86
CA VAL A 99 -12.26 18.52 -25.33
C VAL A 99 -13.09 19.18 -24.23
N TYR A 100 -12.98 18.67 -23.00
CA TYR A 100 -13.75 19.15 -21.87
C TYR A 100 -13.01 18.95 -20.55
N ARG A 101 -13.23 19.86 -19.59
CA ARG A 101 -12.85 19.67 -18.19
C ARG A 101 -13.94 20.18 -17.26
N SER A 102 -14.12 19.49 -16.14
CA SER A 102 -14.81 20.05 -14.98
C SER A 102 -14.12 19.68 -13.68
N SER A 103 -14.25 20.56 -12.68
CA SER A 103 -13.80 20.37 -11.32
C SER A 103 -14.91 20.79 -10.38
N HIS A 104 -15.22 19.97 -9.38
CA HIS A 104 -16.15 20.29 -8.32
C HIS A 104 -15.53 19.95 -6.98
N ASN A 105 -15.42 20.95 -6.10
CA ASN A 105 -15.03 20.75 -4.71
C ASN A 105 -15.80 21.71 -3.80
N PRO A 106 -15.63 21.66 -2.46
CA PRO A 106 -16.37 22.52 -1.55
C PRO A 106 -16.18 24.03 -1.77
N ASN A 107 -15.07 24.43 -2.39
CA ASN A 107 -14.68 25.83 -2.54
C ASN A 107 -14.90 26.39 -3.96
N ARG A 108 -14.87 25.54 -4.99
CA ARG A 108 -14.96 25.94 -6.39
C ARG A 108 -15.76 24.99 -7.27
N GLU A 109 -16.29 25.54 -8.35
CA GLU A 109 -16.70 24.79 -9.54
C GLU A 109 -15.97 25.35 -10.76
N LEU A 110 -15.52 24.48 -11.65
CA LEU A 110 -14.91 24.83 -12.92
C LEU A 110 -15.54 24.00 -14.01
N MET A 111 -15.84 24.63 -15.14
CA MET A 111 -16.18 23.95 -16.37
C MET A 111 -15.47 24.63 -17.53
N LEU A 112 -14.74 23.87 -18.34
CA LEU A 112 -14.03 24.32 -19.52
C LEU A 112 -14.44 23.46 -20.72
N LYS A 113 -14.63 24.12 -21.87
CA LYS A 113 -14.81 23.52 -23.18
C LYS A 113 -13.68 23.98 -24.07
N TYR A 114 -12.90 23.04 -24.57
CA TYR A 114 -11.75 23.29 -25.42
C TYR A 114 -12.20 23.17 -26.88
N ARG A 115 -12.27 24.30 -27.57
CA ARG A 115 -12.55 24.40 -29.02
C ARG A 115 -11.51 25.34 -29.63
N LYS A 116 -11.85 26.03 -30.73
CA LYS A 116 -11.04 27.16 -31.24
C LYS A 116 -10.77 28.25 -30.19
N LYS A 117 -11.66 28.35 -29.19
CA LYS A 117 -11.50 29.17 -27.98
C LYS A 117 -11.72 28.28 -26.77
N VAL A 118 -11.04 28.57 -25.68
CA VAL A 118 -11.39 27.99 -24.38
C VAL A 118 -12.55 28.79 -23.81
N THR A 119 -13.65 28.11 -23.50
CA THR A 119 -14.87 28.74 -22.98
C THR A 119 -15.36 28.01 -21.75
N GLY A 120 -16.05 28.70 -20.85
CA GLY A 120 -16.44 28.06 -19.60
C GLY A 120 -16.82 29.04 -18.51
N PHE A 121 -16.78 28.55 -17.27
CA PHE A 121 -16.88 29.37 -16.09
C PHE A 121 -16.08 28.79 -14.93
N SER A 122 -15.70 29.66 -14.00
CA SER A 122 -15.21 29.31 -12.66
C SER A 122 -16.11 29.98 -11.63
N LEU A 123 -16.66 29.21 -10.70
CA LEU A 123 -17.48 29.69 -9.59
C LEU A 123 -16.69 29.54 -8.29
N ILE A 124 -16.47 30.64 -7.59
CA ILE A 124 -15.93 30.65 -6.23
C ILE A 124 -17.12 30.58 -5.28
N LYS A 125 -17.34 29.43 -4.64
CA LYS A 125 -18.57 29.16 -3.88
C LYS A 125 -18.71 30.07 -2.65
N LYS A 126 -17.60 30.37 -1.98
CA LYS A 126 -17.58 31.22 -0.78
C LYS A 126 -18.11 32.64 -1.03
N THR A 127 -17.77 33.23 -2.17
CA THR A 127 -18.19 34.59 -2.56
C THR A 127 -19.35 34.58 -3.54
N ASN A 128 -19.78 33.41 -4.00
CA ASN A 128 -20.69 33.23 -5.13
C ASN A 128 -20.25 33.99 -6.40
N GLU A 129 -18.94 34.22 -6.55
CA GLU A 129 -18.39 34.94 -7.68
C GLU A 129 -18.23 34.01 -8.88
N ARG A 130 -18.86 34.36 -9.99
CA ARG A 130 -18.79 33.60 -11.24
C ARG A 130 -17.98 34.34 -12.29
N ILE A 131 -16.84 33.76 -12.66
CA ILE A 131 -15.94 34.25 -13.70
C ILE A 131 -16.29 33.54 -15.00
N GLN A 132 -16.72 34.28 -16.02
CA GLN A 132 -16.95 33.75 -17.35
C GLN A 132 -15.63 33.64 -18.12
N ILE A 133 -15.36 32.49 -18.72
CA ILE A 133 -14.11 32.20 -19.42
C ILE A 133 -14.36 32.24 -20.93
N LYS A 134 -13.55 33.03 -21.65
CA LYS A 134 -13.57 33.14 -23.11
C LYS A 134 -12.19 33.55 -23.61
N GLU A 135 -11.29 32.59 -23.69
CA GLU A 135 -9.88 32.79 -24.03
C GLU A 135 -9.57 32.32 -25.45
N GLN A 136 -8.85 33.16 -26.19
CA GLN A 136 -8.30 32.80 -27.50
C GLN A 136 -6.98 32.07 -27.29
N VAL A 137 -6.87 30.86 -27.83
CA VAL A 137 -5.66 30.04 -27.74
C VAL A 137 -5.06 29.86 -29.13
N LYS A 138 -3.77 30.13 -29.27
CA LYS A 138 -3.05 30.06 -30.56
C LYS A 138 -2.16 28.83 -30.68
N GLU A 139 -1.79 28.23 -29.55
CA GLU A 139 -0.93 27.05 -29.50
C GLU A 139 -1.74 25.80 -29.16
N SER A 140 -1.22 24.62 -29.55
CA SER A 140 -1.77 23.33 -29.10
C SER A 140 -1.24 22.99 -27.71
N PHE A 141 -2.10 22.40 -26.87
CA PHE A 141 -1.81 22.09 -25.47
C PHE A 141 -2.60 20.86 -25.01
N PHE A 142 -2.14 20.24 -23.94
CA PHE A 142 -2.90 19.25 -23.18
C PHE A 142 -3.73 19.93 -22.08
N ASP A 143 -4.72 19.25 -21.54
CA ASP A 143 -5.32 19.66 -20.27
C ASP A 143 -4.35 19.34 -19.12
N SER A 144 -4.14 20.29 -18.19
CA SER A 144 -3.26 20.07 -17.02
C SER A 144 -3.72 18.91 -16.13
N TYR A 145 -5.00 18.52 -16.19
CA TYR A 145 -5.49 17.36 -15.45
C TYR A 145 -5.33 16.02 -16.17
N ILE A 146 -5.14 15.99 -17.50
CA ILE A 146 -5.05 14.72 -18.24
C ILE A 146 -3.61 14.26 -18.44
N TYR A 147 -2.66 15.19 -18.50
CA TYR A 147 -1.27 14.87 -18.81
C TYR A 147 -0.67 13.77 -17.91
N PRO A 148 -0.93 13.70 -16.58
CA PRO A 148 -0.30 12.70 -15.73
C PRO A 148 -0.64 11.27 -16.17
N TYR A 149 -1.85 11.10 -16.70
CA TYR A 149 -2.42 9.80 -17.09
C TYR A 149 -2.02 9.36 -18.50
N ILE A 150 -1.35 10.21 -19.26
CA ILE A 150 -0.78 9.88 -20.58
C ILE A 150 0.75 9.77 -20.56
N LEU A 151 1.41 10.02 -19.42
CA LEU A 151 2.87 9.88 -19.28
C LEU A 151 3.35 8.46 -19.61
N GLY A 152 2.59 7.43 -19.20
CA GLY A 152 2.93 6.04 -19.49
C GLY A 152 2.86 5.65 -20.97
N ALA A 153 2.22 6.47 -21.81
CA ALA A 153 2.19 6.28 -23.25
C ALA A 153 3.39 6.90 -23.97
N LEU A 154 4.25 7.66 -23.29
CA LEU A 154 5.48 8.18 -23.88
C LEU A 154 6.49 7.04 -24.12
N PRO A 155 7.41 7.18 -25.09
CA PRO A 155 8.52 6.24 -25.29
C PRO A 155 9.60 6.44 -24.21
N LEU A 156 9.23 6.15 -22.96
CA LEU A 156 10.09 6.35 -21.80
C LEU A 156 11.37 5.53 -21.92
N SER A 157 12.50 6.21 -21.74
CA SER A 157 13.84 5.65 -21.68
C SER A 157 14.70 6.48 -20.73
N SER A 158 15.79 5.92 -20.21
CA SER A 158 16.74 6.69 -19.39
C SER A 158 17.24 7.92 -20.16
N GLY A 159 17.27 9.08 -19.50
CA GLY A 159 17.66 10.36 -20.10
C GLY A 159 16.58 11.05 -20.94
N TYR A 160 15.38 10.48 -21.06
CA TYR A 160 14.28 11.12 -21.79
C TYR A 160 13.90 12.47 -21.16
N LYS A 161 13.70 13.48 -22.00
CA LYS A 161 13.31 14.84 -21.63
C LYS A 161 12.28 15.38 -22.60
N GLY A 162 11.34 16.18 -22.13
CA GLY A 162 10.34 16.80 -22.99
C GLY A 162 9.57 17.91 -22.29
N ASN A 163 8.97 18.81 -23.06
CA ASN A 163 8.13 19.90 -22.58
C ASN A 163 6.70 19.71 -23.11
N LEU A 164 5.73 19.66 -22.21
CA LEU A 164 4.31 19.55 -22.52
C LEU A 164 3.64 20.89 -22.23
N PRO A 165 3.17 21.65 -23.24
CA PRO A 165 2.29 22.78 -22.99
C PRO A 165 0.97 22.28 -22.43
N VAL A 166 0.58 22.76 -21.26
CA VAL A 166 -0.67 22.43 -20.59
C VAL A 166 -1.50 23.69 -20.37
N TYR A 167 -2.81 23.58 -20.55
CA TYR A 167 -3.75 24.64 -20.18
C TYR A 167 -4.21 24.45 -18.74
N ASP A 168 -3.91 25.44 -17.89
CA ASP A 168 -4.27 25.49 -16.47
C ASP A 168 -4.93 26.84 -16.17
N PHE A 169 -6.25 26.85 -16.03
CA PHE A 169 -6.99 28.09 -15.81
C PHE A 169 -6.71 28.65 -14.42
N LYS A 170 -6.16 29.88 -14.38
CA LYS A 170 -6.01 30.66 -13.15
C LYS A 170 -6.75 32.00 -13.28
N PRO A 171 -7.68 32.31 -12.35
CA PRO A 171 -8.31 33.62 -12.29
C PRO A 171 -7.27 34.76 -12.33
N GLY A 172 -7.49 35.76 -13.17
CA GLY A 172 -6.61 36.92 -13.32
C GLY A 172 -5.33 36.69 -14.15
N SER A 173 -5.06 35.47 -14.63
CA SER A 173 -3.92 35.22 -15.52
C SER A 173 -4.17 35.73 -16.93
N THR A 174 -3.15 36.33 -17.54
CA THR A 174 -3.16 36.77 -18.95
C THR A 174 -2.76 35.67 -19.94
N ASN A 175 -2.18 34.56 -19.46
CA ASN A 175 -1.86 33.38 -20.25
C ASN A 175 -1.99 32.12 -19.37
N ASN A 176 -2.93 31.25 -19.72
CA ASN A 176 -3.20 30.01 -19.00
C ASN A 176 -2.48 28.78 -19.59
N ILE A 177 -1.67 28.95 -20.63
CA ILE A 177 -0.80 27.90 -21.15
C ILE A 177 0.58 28.01 -20.51
N LYS A 178 0.98 26.96 -19.78
CA LYS A 178 2.27 26.83 -19.09
C LYS A 178 2.92 25.51 -19.46
N ASN A 179 4.24 25.37 -19.32
CA ASN A 179 4.85 24.08 -19.57
C ASN A 179 4.85 23.21 -18.32
N THR A 180 4.59 21.93 -18.54
CA THR A 180 5.01 20.83 -17.68
C THR A 180 6.26 20.23 -18.29
N ARG A 181 7.36 20.20 -17.54
CA ARG A 181 8.67 19.76 -18.03
C ARG A 181 9.00 18.38 -17.47
N ILE A 182 9.29 17.42 -18.35
CA ILE A 182 9.96 16.18 -17.99
C ILE A 182 11.45 16.48 -17.86
N GLU A 183 11.92 16.60 -16.62
CA GLU A 183 13.30 16.97 -16.31
C GLU A 183 14.27 15.78 -16.47
N GLU A 184 13.83 14.59 -16.07
CA GLU A 184 14.59 13.35 -16.12
C GLU A 184 13.65 12.14 -16.21
N VAL A 185 14.08 11.11 -16.94
CA VAL A 185 13.55 9.76 -16.82
C VAL A 185 14.71 8.84 -16.51
N LYS A 186 14.55 7.95 -15.52
CA LYS A 186 15.56 6.93 -15.18
C LYS A 186 14.93 5.61 -14.77
N SER A 187 15.73 4.56 -14.85
CA SER A 187 15.35 3.25 -14.30
C SER A 187 15.39 3.29 -12.78
N ASN A 188 14.39 2.69 -12.14
CA ASN A 188 14.33 2.50 -10.70
C ASN A 188 13.64 1.15 -10.38
N MET A 189 13.59 0.79 -9.11
CA MET A 189 12.83 -0.35 -8.57
C MET A 189 11.75 0.17 -7.63
N TYR A 190 10.56 -0.41 -7.71
CA TYR A 190 9.50 -0.20 -6.73
C TYR A 190 9.23 -1.53 -6.03
N GLU A 191 9.14 -1.53 -4.69
CA GLU A 191 8.73 -2.71 -3.93
C GLU A 191 7.31 -2.50 -3.40
N SER A 192 6.38 -3.32 -3.90
CA SER A 192 5.02 -3.47 -3.38
C SER A 192 5.01 -4.45 -2.20
N GLU A 193 4.27 -4.10 -1.15
CA GLU A 193 3.97 -5.01 -0.04
C GLU A 193 3.13 -6.23 -0.46
N MET A 194 2.40 -6.15 -1.58
CA MET A 194 1.49 -7.19 -2.05
C MET A 194 2.09 -8.05 -3.17
N THR A 195 2.73 -7.41 -4.15
CA THR A 195 3.20 -8.06 -5.39
C THR A 195 4.72 -8.11 -5.52
N GLY A 196 5.48 -7.41 -4.66
CA GLY A 196 6.93 -7.47 -4.61
C GLY A 196 7.64 -6.46 -5.51
N GLU A 197 8.81 -6.85 -6.04
CA GLU A 197 9.66 -5.95 -6.81
C GLU A 197 9.16 -5.75 -8.24
N HIS A 198 9.11 -4.49 -8.67
CA HIS A 198 8.70 -4.06 -10.00
C HIS A 198 9.74 -3.12 -10.59
N GLN A 199 10.17 -3.40 -11.81
CA GLN A 199 11.05 -2.49 -12.54
C GLN A 199 10.23 -1.31 -13.06
N VAL A 200 10.64 -0.09 -12.72
CA VAL A 200 9.88 1.11 -13.07
C VAL A 200 10.75 2.16 -13.77
N TRP A 201 10.09 3.01 -14.55
CA TRP A 201 10.58 4.33 -14.91
C TRP A 201 10.21 5.31 -13.80
N GLN A 202 11.21 5.98 -13.23
CA GLN A 202 10.98 7.21 -12.46
C GLN A 202 10.99 8.38 -13.45
N VAL A 203 9.85 9.06 -13.57
CA VAL A 203 9.64 10.23 -14.44
C VAL A 203 9.54 11.46 -13.56
N SER A 204 10.59 12.29 -13.56
CA SER A 204 10.65 13.53 -12.79
C SER A 204 10.08 14.69 -13.60
N ILE A 205 9.08 15.35 -13.03
CA ILE A 205 8.30 16.43 -13.64
C ILE A 205 8.42 17.71 -12.82
N PHE A 206 8.52 18.84 -13.50
CA PHE A 206 8.31 20.17 -12.93
C PHE A 206 7.15 20.88 -13.64
N GLU A 207 6.17 21.37 -12.88
CA GLU A 207 5.05 22.15 -13.40
C GLU A 207 5.30 23.66 -13.24
N GLU A 208 5.39 24.40 -14.34
CA GLU A 208 5.59 25.86 -14.27
C GLU A 208 4.37 26.60 -13.71
N SER A 209 3.17 26.06 -13.85
CA SER A 209 1.96 26.73 -13.40
C SER A 209 1.88 26.76 -11.87
N SER A 210 2.12 25.62 -11.22
CA SER A 210 1.99 25.42 -9.77
C SER A 210 3.31 25.62 -9.03
N GLY A 211 4.45 25.41 -9.70
CA GLY A 211 5.78 25.33 -9.06
C GLY A 211 6.04 23.99 -8.40
N GLU A 212 5.17 23.01 -8.57
CA GLU A 212 5.25 21.69 -7.95
C GLU A 212 6.19 20.77 -8.72
N LYS A 213 6.77 19.81 -8.00
CA LYS A 213 7.58 18.74 -8.59
C LYS A 213 6.98 17.39 -8.29
N TYR A 214 7.08 16.50 -9.26
CA TYR A 214 6.53 15.16 -9.17
C TYR A 214 7.58 14.12 -9.58
N ASP A 215 7.58 12.97 -8.92
CA ASP A 215 8.21 11.76 -9.44
C ASP A 215 7.15 10.69 -9.63
N TYR A 216 6.87 10.31 -10.88
CA TYR A 216 5.96 9.21 -11.20
C TYR A 216 6.74 7.92 -11.37
N PHE A 217 6.34 6.85 -10.68
CA PHE A 217 6.94 5.52 -10.79
C PHE A 217 6.03 4.65 -11.65
N ILE A 218 6.36 4.54 -12.94
CA ILE A 218 5.55 3.88 -13.96
C ILE A 218 6.22 2.56 -14.34
N ASP A 219 5.49 1.46 -14.25
CA ASP A 219 5.97 0.12 -14.59
C ASP A 219 6.57 0.05 -16.01
N LYS A 220 7.64 -0.73 -16.18
CA LYS A 220 8.30 -0.91 -17.47
C LYS A 220 7.54 -1.85 -18.39
N GLU A 221 6.82 -2.82 -17.86
CA GLU A 221 6.13 -3.86 -18.62
C GLU A 221 4.71 -3.44 -18.97
N ASP A 222 3.90 -3.08 -17.96
CA ASP A 222 2.46 -2.87 -18.14
C ASP A 222 2.02 -1.39 -18.07
N ARG A 223 2.94 -0.49 -17.71
CA ARG A 223 2.75 0.96 -17.50
C ARG A 223 1.84 1.30 -16.32
N LYS A 224 1.63 0.38 -15.37
CA LYS A 224 0.93 0.66 -14.12
C LYS A 224 1.66 1.76 -13.35
N LEU A 225 0.89 2.69 -12.78
CA LEU A 225 1.41 3.72 -11.91
C LEU A 225 1.46 3.18 -10.48
N TRP A 226 2.67 3.05 -9.93
CA TRP A 226 2.91 2.46 -8.61
C TRP A 226 2.93 3.51 -7.50
N LYS A 227 3.64 4.62 -7.74
CA LYS A 227 3.91 5.64 -6.74
C LYS A 227 4.00 7.02 -7.38
N ILE A 228 3.61 8.05 -6.63
CA ILE A 228 3.92 9.45 -6.94
C ILE A 228 4.55 10.10 -5.72
N ASN A 229 5.74 10.70 -5.87
CA ASN A 229 6.21 11.69 -4.90
C ASN A 229 5.78 13.09 -5.37
N ILE A 230 5.32 13.93 -4.47
CA ILE A 230 4.95 15.32 -4.73
C ILE A 230 5.74 16.22 -3.79
N LEU A 231 6.40 17.22 -4.34
CA LEU A 231 6.89 18.38 -3.61
C LEU A 231 6.01 19.57 -3.99
N ALA A 232 5.13 19.94 -3.07
CA ALA A 232 4.26 21.09 -3.21
C ALA A 232 5.06 22.39 -3.20
N ALA A 233 4.48 23.46 -3.74
CA ALA A 233 5.15 24.76 -3.87
C ALA A 233 5.50 25.40 -2.52
N ASP A 234 4.77 25.06 -1.44
CA ASP A 234 5.04 25.47 -0.07
C ASP A 234 6.11 24.61 0.63
N GLY A 235 6.68 23.62 -0.07
CA GLY A 235 7.68 22.69 0.44
C GLY A 235 7.11 21.46 1.14
N GLN A 236 5.78 21.33 1.27
CA GLN A 236 5.17 20.09 1.79
C GLN A 236 5.45 18.93 0.84
N LYS A 237 5.65 17.75 1.42
CA LYS A 237 5.89 16.52 0.69
C LYS A 237 4.71 15.58 0.86
N TYR A 238 4.21 15.08 -0.26
CA TYR A 238 3.20 14.03 -0.29
C TYR A 238 3.71 12.82 -1.04
N ILE A 239 3.22 11.66 -0.65
CA ILE A 239 3.51 10.40 -1.32
C ILE A 239 2.19 9.69 -1.58
N LEU A 240 1.96 9.29 -2.82
CA LEU A 240 0.82 8.47 -3.21
C LEU A 240 1.29 7.06 -3.53
N TYR A 241 0.65 6.06 -2.94
CA TYR A 241 0.87 4.63 -3.24
C TYR A 241 -0.36 4.02 -3.87
N ASN A 242 -0.19 3.25 -4.94
CA ASN A 242 -1.27 2.45 -5.52
C ASN A 242 -1.75 1.41 -4.50
N LYS A 243 -3.07 1.32 -4.26
CA LYS A 243 -3.67 0.35 -3.32
C LYS A 243 -3.80 -1.07 -3.90
N GLU A 244 -3.47 -1.26 -5.18
CA GLU A 244 -3.48 -2.56 -5.86
C GLU A 244 -4.82 -3.29 -5.73
N LEU A 245 -5.93 -2.56 -5.84
CA LEU A 245 -7.28 -3.12 -5.70
C LEU A 245 -7.61 -4.18 -6.76
N ASP A 246 -6.83 -4.24 -7.84
CA ASP A 246 -6.88 -5.22 -8.91
C ASP A 246 -6.14 -6.53 -8.59
N TYR A 247 -5.31 -6.54 -7.54
CA TYR A 247 -4.57 -7.73 -7.14
C TYR A 247 -5.40 -8.61 -6.20
N ASN A 248 -5.91 -9.72 -6.72
CA ASN A 248 -6.49 -10.80 -5.94
C ASN A 248 -5.80 -12.14 -6.25
N PRO A 249 -4.88 -12.60 -5.38
CA PRO A 249 -4.20 -13.88 -5.58
C PRO A 249 -5.04 -15.10 -5.20
N ILE A 250 -6.23 -14.91 -4.60
CA ILE A 250 -7.12 -15.99 -4.17
C ILE A 250 -7.98 -16.43 -5.35
N LYS A 251 -7.85 -17.70 -5.74
CA LYS A 251 -8.57 -18.28 -6.88
C LYS A 251 -9.95 -18.78 -6.50
N SER A 252 -10.14 -19.17 -5.24
CA SER A 252 -11.42 -19.65 -4.73
C SER A 252 -12.47 -18.53 -4.77
N VAL A 253 -13.66 -18.85 -5.27
CA VAL A 253 -14.80 -17.93 -5.26
C VAL A 253 -15.35 -17.82 -3.85
N PHE A 254 -15.58 -16.59 -3.38
CA PHE A 254 -16.21 -16.33 -2.10
C PHE A 254 -17.73 -16.20 -2.26
N ASP A 255 -18.49 -16.96 -1.48
CA ASP A 255 -19.95 -16.81 -1.36
C ASP A 255 -20.29 -16.31 0.05
N LYS A 256 -20.58 -15.01 0.16
CA LYS A 256 -20.94 -14.39 1.44
C LYS A 256 -22.19 -15.01 2.05
N LYS A 257 -23.22 -15.26 1.23
CA LYS A 257 -24.53 -15.72 1.72
C LYS A 257 -24.41 -17.12 2.31
N GLU A 258 -23.74 -18.03 1.61
CA GLU A 258 -23.56 -19.38 2.10
C GLU A 258 -22.60 -19.42 3.30
N THR A 259 -21.57 -18.58 3.30
CA THR A 259 -20.62 -18.51 4.42
C THR A 259 -21.29 -17.98 5.70
N LEU A 260 -22.13 -16.95 5.63
CA LEU A 260 -22.87 -16.44 6.80
C LEU A 260 -23.80 -17.50 7.40
N ARG A 261 -24.45 -18.31 6.56
CA ARG A 261 -25.32 -19.39 7.05
C ARG A 261 -24.60 -20.37 7.96
N LEU A 262 -23.32 -20.65 7.69
CA LEU A 262 -22.50 -21.56 8.52
C LEU A 262 -22.39 -21.10 9.97
N ILE A 263 -22.43 -19.79 10.24
CA ILE A 263 -22.18 -19.22 11.56
C ILE A 263 -23.42 -18.60 12.24
N GLU A 264 -24.53 -18.46 11.52
CA GLU A 264 -25.75 -17.82 12.02
C GLU A 264 -26.99 -18.72 12.01
N SER A 265 -27.05 -19.73 11.12
CA SER A 265 -28.29 -20.48 10.84
C SER A 265 -28.33 -21.89 11.41
N GLY A 266 -27.37 -22.26 12.26
CA GLY A 266 -27.30 -23.61 12.82
C GLY A 266 -27.73 -23.72 14.27
N SER A 267 -27.53 -24.89 14.85
CA SER A 267 -27.90 -25.21 16.23
C SER A 267 -26.78 -25.87 17.03
N ALA A 268 -25.60 -26.06 16.42
CA ALA A 268 -24.44 -26.60 17.10
C ALA A 268 -23.78 -25.54 18.00
N VAL A 269 -23.08 -26.03 19.02
CA VAL A 269 -22.38 -25.23 20.04
C VAL A 269 -20.96 -25.72 20.18
N ILE A 270 -20.01 -24.80 20.23
CA ILE A 270 -18.64 -25.08 20.66
C ILE A 270 -18.47 -24.43 22.03
N LYS A 271 -18.09 -25.24 23.02
CA LYS A 271 -17.59 -24.77 24.30
C LYS A 271 -16.11 -25.04 24.37
N GLY A 272 -15.34 -24.07 24.81
CA GLY A 272 -13.89 -24.24 24.86
C GLY A 272 -13.28 -23.63 26.09
N VAL A 273 -12.06 -24.08 26.36
CA VAL A 273 -11.16 -23.48 27.34
C VAL A 273 -9.86 -23.13 26.65
N THR A 274 -9.38 -21.89 26.85
CA THR A 274 -8.12 -21.40 26.29
C THR A 274 -7.06 -21.18 27.37
N TYR A 275 -5.90 -21.80 27.19
CA TYR A 275 -4.78 -21.68 28.12
C TYR A 275 -3.45 -22.01 27.46
N LYS A 276 -2.37 -21.47 28.02
CA LYS A 276 -0.98 -21.79 27.69
C LYS A 276 -0.37 -22.56 28.85
N LYS A 277 0.44 -23.56 28.53
CA LYS A 277 1.44 -24.08 29.46
C LYS A 277 2.78 -23.59 28.99
N ASP A 278 3.50 -22.94 29.88
CA ASP A 278 4.85 -22.49 29.59
C ASP A 278 5.78 -23.68 29.38
N ASN A 279 6.83 -23.52 28.57
CA ASN A 279 7.85 -24.56 28.37
C ASN A 279 9.17 -24.04 28.92
N GLU A 280 9.61 -24.60 30.04
CA GLU A 280 10.84 -24.21 30.74
C GLU A 280 12.11 -24.83 30.08
N ASN A 281 11.97 -25.57 28.98
CA ASN A 281 13.10 -26.24 28.32
C ASN A 281 13.92 -25.27 27.43
N GLU A 282 15.17 -25.02 27.83
CA GLU A 282 16.17 -24.27 27.05
C GLU A 282 17.27 -25.18 26.48
N GLY A 283 18.05 -24.67 25.52
CA GLY A 283 19.24 -25.38 24.96
C GLY A 283 18.92 -26.58 24.05
N LEU A 284 19.72 -27.65 24.17
CA LEU A 284 19.64 -28.87 23.35
C LEU A 284 18.30 -29.64 23.47
N LEU A 285 17.48 -29.29 24.48
CA LEU A 285 16.16 -29.87 24.75
C LEU A 285 15.01 -28.95 24.31
N SER A 286 15.31 -27.81 23.67
CA SER A 286 14.29 -26.97 23.04
C SER A 286 13.50 -27.80 22.01
N GLY A 287 12.17 -27.88 22.21
CA GLY A 287 11.27 -28.69 21.38
C GLY A 287 11.03 -30.14 21.83
N ILE A 288 11.76 -30.66 22.82
CA ILE A 288 11.53 -32.01 23.36
C ILE A 288 10.66 -31.91 24.61
N ALA A 289 9.34 -31.95 24.42
CA ALA A 289 8.36 -31.89 25.50
C ALA A 289 7.90 -33.28 25.91
N ILE A 290 8.76 -34.02 26.61
CA ILE A 290 8.35 -35.27 27.24
C ILE A 290 7.60 -34.89 28.53
N LEU A 291 6.30 -34.59 28.40
CA LEU A 291 5.34 -34.20 29.46
C LEU A 291 5.51 -32.78 30.05
N ASN A 292 4.99 -31.77 29.36
CA ASN A 292 4.83 -30.43 29.96
C ASN A 292 3.77 -30.44 31.09
N ILE A 293 4.25 -30.57 32.33
CA ILE A 293 3.47 -30.57 33.57
C ILE A 293 3.23 -29.17 34.15
N ASN A 294 3.70 -28.11 33.49
CA ASN A 294 3.61 -26.74 34.02
C ASN A 294 2.17 -26.27 34.22
N LYS A 295 2.01 -25.30 35.14
CA LYS A 295 0.71 -24.71 35.49
C LYS A 295 0.06 -24.09 34.25
N LYS A 296 -1.24 -24.27 34.13
CA LYS A 296 -2.03 -23.60 33.08
C LYS A 296 -2.09 -22.10 33.39
N GLN A 297 -1.80 -21.30 32.38
CA GLN A 297 -2.05 -19.87 32.37
C GLN A 297 -3.24 -19.66 31.42
N PHE A 298 -4.41 -19.42 32.01
CA PHE A 298 -5.66 -19.21 31.26
C PHE A 298 -5.66 -17.84 30.60
N ALA A 299 -6.34 -17.73 29.45
CA ALA A 299 -6.52 -16.43 28.85
C ALA A 299 -7.42 -15.56 29.75
N PRO A 300 -7.11 -14.26 29.96
CA PRO A 300 -7.91 -13.37 30.79
C PRO A 300 -9.35 -13.19 30.28
N ILE A 301 -10.27 -12.83 31.19
CA ILE A 301 -11.63 -12.37 30.84
C ILE A 301 -11.55 -11.24 29.81
N GLY A 302 -12.42 -11.29 28.79
CA GLY A 302 -12.42 -10.32 27.69
C GLY A 302 -11.46 -10.65 26.55
N THR A 303 -10.59 -11.67 26.68
CA THR A 303 -9.77 -12.14 25.57
C THR A 303 -10.65 -12.56 24.40
N SER A 304 -10.38 -12.02 23.21
CA SER A 304 -11.13 -12.36 21.99
C SER A 304 -10.77 -13.76 21.49
N VAL A 305 -11.80 -14.53 21.15
CA VAL A 305 -11.68 -15.78 20.40
C VAL A 305 -12.45 -15.60 19.10
N LEU A 306 -11.78 -15.82 17.97
CA LEU A 306 -12.32 -15.68 16.63
C LEU A 306 -12.61 -17.05 16.03
N LEU A 307 -13.71 -17.16 15.30
CA LEU A 307 -14.14 -18.34 14.57
C LEU A 307 -14.26 -17.98 13.09
N PHE A 308 -13.41 -18.61 12.29
CA PHE A 308 -13.38 -18.50 10.84
C PHE A 308 -14.12 -19.70 10.24
N PRO A 309 -15.12 -19.48 9.37
CA PRO A 309 -15.66 -20.54 8.51
C PRO A 309 -14.52 -21.12 7.67
N TYR A 310 -14.20 -22.40 7.81
CA TYR A 310 -13.03 -23.01 7.18
C TYR A 310 -13.37 -23.54 5.78
N THR A 311 -13.96 -22.66 4.94
CA THR A 311 -14.28 -22.92 3.53
C THR A 311 -13.01 -22.87 2.67
N GLU A 312 -13.07 -23.33 1.41
CA GLU A 312 -11.90 -23.30 0.50
C GLU A 312 -11.29 -21.90 0.37
N TYR A 313 -12.13 -20.86 0.32
CA TYR A 313 -11.66 -19.47 0.30
C TYR A 313 -10.79 -19.12 1.52
N PHE A 314 -11.27 -19.41 2.74
CA PHE A 314 -10.50 -19.13 3.96
C PHE A 314 -9.25 -20.01 4.06
N LYS A 315 -9.32 -21.28 3.62
CA LYS A 315 -8.14 -22.16 3.57
C LYS A 315 -7.05 -21.58 2.68
N GLU A 316 -7.41 -21.15 1.47
CA GLU A 316 -6.49 -20.54 0.52
C GLU A 316 -5.90 -19.23 1.07
N TRP A 317 -6.75 -18.35 1.62
CA TRP A 317 -6.31 -17.08 2.22
C TRP A 317 -5.35 -17.29 3.40
N ILE A 318 -5.65 -18.22 4.30
CA ILE A 318 -4.78 -18.56 5.44
C ILE A 318 -3.45 -19.12 4.94
N SER A 319 -3.48 -20.08 4.02
CA SER A 319 -2.27 -20.71 3.47
C SER A 319 -1.36 -19.70 2.77
N LEU A 320 -1.96 -18.78 2.00
CA LEU A 320 -1.23 -17.73 1.30
C LEU A 320 -0.58 -16.76 2.28
N ASN A 321 -1.33 -16.28 3.28
CA ASN A 321 -0.79 -15.37 4.28
C ASN A 321 0.28 -15.99 5.17
N GLU A 322 0.20 -17.29 5.47
CA GLU A 322 1.27 -17.98 6.19
C GLU A 322 2.58 -18.04 5.39
N LYS A 323 2.50 -18.16 4.06
CA LYS A 323 3.67 -18.08 3.16
C LYS A 323 4.21 -16.66 3.07
N LEU A 324 3.34 -15.67 2.93
CA LEU A 324 3.71 -14.26 2.79
C LEU A 324 4.26 -13.64 4.07
N ARG A 325 3.81 -14.09 5.24
CA ARG A 325 4.31 -13.61 6.55
C ARG A 325 5.82 -13.79 6.69
N LYS A 326 6.39 -14.86 6.11
CA LYS A 326 7.86 -15.08 6.08
C LYS A 326 8.62 -13.99 5.32
N LYS A 327 7.93 -13.26 4.45
CA LYS A 327 8.45 -12.15 3.64
C LYS A 327 8.01 -10.79 4.18
N GLY A 328 7.39 -10.73 5.37
CA GLY A 328 6.84 -9.48 5.93
C GLY A 328 5.61 -8.95 5.19
N ARG A 329 4.91 -9.79 4.41
CA ARG A 329 3.79 -9.40 3.56
C ARG A 329 2.48 -10.03 4.02
N SER A 330 1.35 -9.39 3.69
CA SER A 330 0.02 -9.96 3.92
C SER A 330 -0.99 -9.54 2.86
N ILE A 331 -1.95 -10.41 2.57
CA ILE A 331 -3.12 -10.10 1.76
C ILE A 331 -4.27 -9.81 2.71
N PRO A 332 -4.83 -8.60 2.71
CA PRO A 332 -5.99 -8.29 3.54
C PRO A 332 -7.17 -9.17 3.15
N LEU A 333 -7.98 -9.53 4.13
CA LEU A 333 -9.23 -10.23 3.87
C LEU A 333 -10.23 -9.25 3.22
N SER A 334 -11.01 -9.71 2.25
CA SER A 334 -12.10 -8.90 1.69
C SER A 334 -13.10 -8.51 2.79
N LYS A 335 -13.73 -7.34 2.66
CA LYS A 335 -14.72 -6.86 3.64
C LYS A 335 -15.86 -7.87 3.86
N GLU A 336 -16.35 -8.46 2.77
CA GLU A 336 -17.43 -9.45 2.82
C GLU A 336 -17.03 -10.73 3.57
N ALA A 337 -15.79 -11.19 3.40
CA ALA A 337 -15.27 -12.32 4.15
C ALA A 337 -14.99 -11.98 5.61
N ALA A 338 -14.52 -10.76 5.90
CA ALA A 338 -14.31 -10.29 7.27
C ALA A 338 -15.60 -10.27 8.09
N GLU A 339 -16.72 -9.88 7.46
CA GLU A 339 -18.05 -9.91 8.08
C GLU A 339 -18.53 -11.34 8.43
N CYS A 340 -17.91 -12.38 7.86
CA CYS A 340 -18.23 -13.77 8.16
C CYS A 340 -17.37 -14.38 9.29
N ILE A 341 -16.53 -13.58 9.96
CA ILE A 341 -15.77 -14.03 11.12
C ILE A 341 -16.60 -13.78 12.38
N LYS A 342 -16.92 -14.84 13.11
CA LYS A 342 -17.64 -14.74 14.38
C LYS A 342 -16.65 -14.51 15.51
N ALA A 343 -16.94 -13.60 16.42
CA ALA A 343 -16.13 -13.35 17.61
C ALA A 343 -16.92 -13.65 18.89
N THR A 344 -16.21 -14.11 19.92
CA THR A 344 -16.70 -14.23 21.29
C THR A 344 -15.56 -13.83 22.23
N THR A 345 -15.84 -13.75 23.53
CA THR A 345 -14.84 -13.43 24.54
C THR A 345 -14.79 -14.51 25.60
N VAL A 346 -13.61 -14.66 26.21
CA VAL A 346 -13.48 -15.40 27.45
C VAL A 346 -14.35 -14.75 28.53
N TYR A 347 -15.21 -15.53 29.18
CA TYR A 347 -16.21 -15.02 30.12
C TYR A 347 -15.90 -15.31 31.60
N ASP A 348 -14.84 -16.08 31.90
CA ASP A 348 -14.42 -16.36 33.26
C ASP A 348 -12.88 -16.45 33.42
N ASN A 349 -12.43 -16.60 34.66
CA ASN A 349 -11.00 -16.68 35.00
C ASN A 349 -10.37 -18.02 34.64
N ASP A 350 -11.18 -19.00 34.23
CA ASP A 350 -10.74 -20.32 33.82
C ASP A 350 -10.61 -20.43 32.30
N GLY A 351 -10.70 -19.31 31.58
CA GLY A 351 -10.45 -19.24 30.14
C GLY A 351 -11.58 -19.82 29.30
N HIS A 352 -12.80 -19.94 29.83
CA HIS A 352 -13.92 -20.52 29.08
C HIS A 352 -14.52 -19.53 28.08
N PHE A 353 -14.92 -20.06 26.93
CA PHE A 353 -15.59 -19.34 25.85
C PHE A 353 -16.62 -20.24 25.16
N GLU A 354 -17.58 -19.63 24.46
CA GLU A 354 -18.53 -20.39 23.64
C GLU A 354 -18.92 -19.70 22.33
N PHE A 355 -19.24 -20.53 21.34
CA PHE A 355 -19.91 -20.16 20.11
C PHE A 355 -21.19 -20.97 19.95
N THR A 356 -22.26 -20.32 19.54
CA THR A 356 -23.58 -20.93 19.29
C THR A 356 -24.04 -20.66 17.86
N GLY A 357 -25.11 -21.31 17.41
CA GLY A 357 -25.75 -21.02 16.12
C GLY A 357 -24.99 -21.57 14.91
N LEU A 358 -24.16 -22.60 15.10
CA LEU A 358 -23.27 -23.10 14.05
C LEU A 358 -23.90 -24.25 13.27
N MET A 359 -23.72 -24.26 11.95
CA MET A 359 -24.09 -25.39 11.10
C MET A 359 -22.98 -26.45 11.08
N PRO A 360 -23.29 -27.69 10.63
CA PRO A 360 -22.26 -28.65 10.26
C PRO A 360 -21.27 -28.04 9.26
N GLY A 361 -19.98 -28.27 9.51
CA GLY A 361 -18.90 -27.66 8.75
C GLY A 361 -17.58 -27.65 9.51
N SER A 362 -16.51 -27.28 8.83
CA SER A 362 -15.21 -27.07 9.45
C SER A 362 -15.03 -25.60 9.82
N PHE A 363 -14.41 -25.36 10.97
CA PHE A 363 -14.15 -24.01 11.48
C PHE A 363 -12.73 -23.95 12.01
N MET A 364 -12.05 -22.81 11.82
CA MET A 364 -10.79 -22.52 12.48
C MET A 364 -11.03 -21.53 13.61
N LEU A 365 -10.57 -21.89 14.80
CA LEU A 365 -10.55 -21.02 15.96
C LEU A 365 -9.18 -20.35 16.07
N TYR A 366 -9.17 -19.07 16.40
CA TYR A 366 -7.98 -18.26 16.64
C TYR A 366 -8.13 -17.47 17.93
N THR A 367 -7.08 -17.41 18.75
CA THR A 367 -7.01 -16.49 19.88
C THR A 367 -5.55 -16.15 20.18
N GLU A 368 -5.35 -14.98 20.77
CA GLU A 368 -4.05 -14.48 21.19
C GLU A 368 -4.17 -13.83 22.58
N PHE A 369 -3.25 -14.15 23.49
CA PHE A 369 -3.21 -13.56 24.83
C PHE A 369 -1.80 -13.61 25.44
N GLY A 370 -1.54 -12.71 26.38
CA GLY A 370 -0.28 -12.67 27.13
C GLY A 370 -0.18 -13.78 28.17
N TYR A 371 1.03 -14.30 28.36
CA TYR A 371 1.37 -15.24 29.44
C TYR A 371 2.79 -14.96 29.96
N VAL A 372 3.11 -15.48 31.14
CA VAL A 372 4.46 -15.38 31.72
C VAL A 372 5.30 -16.56 31.23
N HIS A 373 6.37 -16.28 30.50
CA HIS A 373 7.40 -17.25 30.13
C HIS A 373 8.50 -17.25 31.19
N THR A 374 8.86 -18.43 31.67
CA THR A 374 9.92 -18.66 32.66
C THR A 374 11.17 -19.15 31.95
N SER A 375 12.24 -18.36 32.02
CA SER A 375 13.57 -18.72 31.54
C SER A 375 14.50 -19.08 32.70
N LEU A 376 15.49 -19.93 32.42
CA LEU A 376 16.53 -20.32 33.37
C LEU A 376 17.83 -19.57 33.03
N ARG A 377 18.23 -18.66 33.91
CA ARG A 377 19.47 -17.90 33.75
C ARG A 377 20.55 -18.46 34.66
N THR A 378 21.59 -19.03 34.09
CA THR A 378 22.77 -19.51 34.84
C THR A 378 23.82 -18.40 34.93
N GLU A 379 24.25 -18.08 36.16
CA GLU A 379 25.34 -17.13 36.43
C GLU A 379 26.51 -17.84 37.11
N VAL A 380 27.74 -17.49 36.70
CA VAL A 380 28.97 -17.92 37.40
C VAL A 380 29.13 -17.05 38.64
N ILE A 381 29.10 -17.68 39.82
CA ILE A 381 29.21 -17.01 41.13
C ILE A 381 30.56 -17.26 41.81
N GLY A 382 31.45 -18.01 41.17
CA GLY A 382 32.81 -18.24 41.65
C GLY A 382 33.53 -19.33 40.87
N TYR A 383 34.74 -19.63 41.30
CA TYR A 383 35.58 -20.68 40.74
C TYR A 383 36.10 -21.57 41.86
N THR A 384 36.26 -22.86 41.57
CA THR A 384 36.96 -23.80 42.43
C THR A 384 38.26 -24.20 41.75
N ASP A 385 39.37 -23.73 42.32
CA ASP A 385 40.72 -24.07 41.88
C ASP A 385 41.13 -25.41 42.49
N THR A 386 41.64 -26.31 41.65
CA THR A 386 42.12 -27.62 42.05
C THR A 386 43.64 -27.63 42.00
N TYR A 387 44.27 -28.08 43.09
CA TYR A 387 45.72 -28.23 43.18
C TYR A 387 46.07 -29.70 43.41
N ILE A 388 47.03 -30.22 42.63
CA ILE A 388 47.56 -31.58 42.77
C ILE A 388 49.03 -31.45 43.20
N ASN A 389 49.37 -31.98 44.37
CA ASN A 389 50.72 -31.88 44.96
C ASN A 389 51.24 -30.44 45.08
N GLY A 390 50.35 -29.48 45.38
CA GLY A 390 50.69 -28.06 45.51
C GLY A 390 50.83 -27.30 44.18
N MET A 391 50.70 -27.98 43.03
CA MET A 391 50.69 -27.34 41.71
C MET A 391 49.25 -27.14 41.22
N PHE A 392 48.97 -25.97 40.64
CA PHE A 392 47.67 -25.64 40.08
C PHE A 392 47.35 -26.57 38.91
N ALA A 393 46.23 -27.28 38.99
CA ALA A 393 45.80 -28.28 38.01
C ALA A 393 44.61 -27.80 37.16
N GLY A 394 43.91 -26.73 37.58
CA GLY A 394 42.83 -26.11 36.82
C GLY A 394 41.74 -25.50 37.69
N SER A 395 40.84 -24.75 37.08
CA SER A 395 39.68 -24.13 37.72
C SER A 395 38.38 -24.67 37.12
N SER A 396 37.37 -24.87 37.96
CA SER A 396 36.00 -25.17 37.53
C SER A 396 35.06 -24.05 37.93
N GLU A 397 34.13 -23.71 37.05
CA GLU A 397 33.10 -22.71 37.33
C GLU A 397 32.12 -23.22 38.37
N ARG A 398 31.81 -22.39 39.37
CA ARG A 398 30.66 -22.56 40.25
C ARG A 398 29.55 -21.69 39.74
N THR A 399 28.49 -22.33 39.28
CA THR A 399 27.31 -21.63 38.76
C THR A 399 26.13 -21.74 39.71
N THR A 400 25.22 -20.77 39.62
CA THR A 400 23.87 -20.85 40.20
C THR A 400 22.85 -20.52 39.11
N SER A 401 21.64 -21.05 39.21
CA SER A 401 20.58 -20.84 38.23
C SER A 401 19.39 -20.13 38.85
N TYR A 402 18.91 -19.07 38.18
CA TYR A 402 17.75 -18.28 38.58
C TYR A 402 16.60 -18.49 37.59
N ARG A 403 15.38 -18.48 38.10
CA ARG A 403 14.16 -18.45 37.27
C ARG A 403 13.73 -17.01 37.08
N GLU A 404 13.68 -16.54 35.85
CA GLU A 404 13.22 -15.19 35.50
C GLU A 404 11.92 -15.28 34.69
N GLY A 405 10.93 -14.48 35.08
CA GLY A 405 9.65 -14.38 34.37
C GLY A 405 9.66 -13.21 33.39
N SER A 406 9.26 -13.46 32.15
CA SER A 406 9.10 -12.44 31.11
C SER A 406 7.71 -12.52 30.48
N ASN A 407 7.20 -11.39 29.98
CA ASN A 407 5.93 -11.36 29.25
C ASN A 407 6.12 -11.94 27.85
N ALA A 408 5.30 -12.93 27.50
CA ALA A 408 5.25 -13.55 26.19
C ALA A 408 3.80 -13.58 25.67
N VAL A 409 3.64 -13.89 24.38
CA VAL A 409 2.32 -13.95 23.72
C VAL A 409 2.08 -15.36 23.20
N ALA A 410 0.94 -15.94 23.55
CA ALA A 410 0.47 -17.20 23.00
C ALA A 410 -0.48 -16.91 21.84
N SER A 411 -0.15 -17.39 20.63
CA SER A 411 -1.04 -17.37 19.45
C SER A 411 -1.48 -18.79 19.13
N ILE A 412 -2.77 -19.07 19.21
CA ILE A 412 -3.34 -20.42 19.13
C ILE A 412 -4.29 -20.52 17.95
N LYS A 413 -4.07 -21.52 17.09
CA LYS A 413 -4.95 -21.90 15.98
C LYS A 413 -5.42 -23.34 16.16
N LYS A 414 -6.71 -23.60 15.93
CA LYS A 414 -7.23 -24.98 15.92
C LYS A 414 -8.36 -25.13 14.93
N ILE A 415 -8.25 -26.14 14.06
CA ILE A 415 -9.34 -26.54 13.16
C ILE A 415 -10.20 -27.56 13.89
N ILE A 416 -11.51 -27.37 13.78
CA ILE A 416 -12.54 -28.26 14.33
C ILE A 416 -13.56 -28.56 13.24
N THR A 417 -14.33 -29.63 13.41
CA THR A 417 -15.40 -29.98 12.47
C THR A 417 -16.64 -30.37 13.25
N ILE A 418 -17.74 -29.68 12.96
CA ILE A 418 -19.09 -30.04 13.40
C ILE A 418 -19.67 -30.97 12.34
N ARG A 419 -20.04 -32.19 12.74
CA ARG A 419 -20.51 -33.25 11.84
C ARG A 419 -22.02 -33.22 11.66
N LYS A 420 -22.77 -32.78 12.66
CA LYS A 420 -24.25 -32.77 12.61
C LYS A 420 -24.88 -31.58 13.34
N ALA A 421 -26.10 -31.24 12.96
CA ALA A 421 -26.87 -30.18 13.61
C ALA A 421 -27.07 -30.49 15.10
N GLY A 422 -27.05 -29.46 15.94
CA GLY A 422 -27.22 -29.57 17.39
C GLY A 422 -26.04 -30.16 18.16
N GLU A 423 -24.93 -30.49 17.48
CA GLU A 423 -23.75 -31.06 18.12
C GLU A 423 -23.13 -30.07 19.13
N LYS A 424 -22.76 -30.59 20.31
CA LYS A 424 -22.03 -29.83 21.33
C LYS A 424 -20.60 -30.34 21.38
N ILE A 425 -19.64 -29.49 21.05
CA ILE A 425 -18.22 -29.84 21.03
C ILE A 425 -17.51 -29.14 22.18
N GLU A 426 -16.81 -29.91 23.01
CA GLU A 426 -15.90 -29.38 24.02
C GLU A 426 -14.46 -29.41 23.53
N ILE A 427 -13.75 -28.29 23.63
CA ILE A 427 -12.38 -28.18 23.12
C ILE A 427 -11.41 -27.51 24.09
N LYS A 428 -10.14 -27.84 23.92
CA LYS A 428 -9.02 -27.13 24.54
C LYS A 428 -8.26 -26.39 23.43
N LEU A 429 -8.20 -25.07 23.52
CA LEU A 429 -7.30 -24.22 22.74
C LEU A 429 -6.02 -24.04 23.54
N LYS A 430 -5.00 -24.81 23.18
CA LYS A 430 -3.66 -24.74 23.75
C LYS A 430 -2.65 -24.75 22.62
N GLN A 431 -1.62 -23.93 22.70
CA GLN A 431 -0.50 -24.04 21.77
C GLN A 431 0.19 -25.38 22.01
N THR A 432 0.27 -26.21 20.97
CA THR A 432 1.10 -27.42 20.98
C THR A 432 2.48 -27.00 20.49
N LEU A 433 3.53 -27.46 21.18
CA LEU A 433 4.92 -27.07 20.91
C LEU A 433 5.35 -27.48 19.51
#